data_AF-A0A838PHR1-F1
#
_entry.id   AF-A0A838PHR1-F1
#
_cell.length_a   1.000
_cell.length_b   1.000
_cell.length_c   1.000
_cell.angle_alpha   90.00
_cell.angle_beta   90.00
_cell.angle_gamma   90.00
#
_symmetry.space_group_name_H-M   'P 1'
#
loop_
_entity.id
_entity.type
_entity.pdbx_description
1 polymer ?
#
loop_
_entity_poly.entity_id
_entity_poly.type
_entity_poly.pdbx_seq_one_letter_code
_entity_poly.pdbx_strand_id
1 'polypeptide(L)' 'RATRIGNGARITYHATVLAGTNIGDHAMIGTGAVVTKDVDPYHIALGIPAKTVKVKMPVVPGTQ' A
#
# COMPACT_ATOMS: atom_id res chain seq x y z
N ARG A 1 11.61 12.46 -8.19
CA ARG A 1 10.35 11.80 -8.60
C ARG A 1 9.43 11.81 -7.38
N ALA A 2 8.22 12.35 -7.48
CA ALA A 2 7.35 12.48 -6.31
C ALA A 2 6.83 11.10 -5.88
N THR A 3 6.83 10.84 -4.57
CA THR A 3 6.15 9.67 -3.98
C THR A 3 4.75 10.11 -3.57
N ARG A 4 3.72 9.43 -4.06
CA ARG A 4 2.32 9.74 -3.71
C ARG A 4 1.76 8.66 -2.79
N ILE A 5 1.10 9.10 -1.73
CA ILE A 5 0.39 8.21 -0.81
C ILE A 5 -1.10 8.53 -0.94
N GLY A 6 -1.87 7.53 -1.35
CA GLY A 6 -3.31 7.61 -1.52
C GLY A 6 -4.06 7.80 -0.21
N ASN A 7 -5.32 8.20 -0.31
CA ASN A 7 -6.20 8.42 0.83
C ASN A 7 -6.47 7.10 1.57
N GLY A 8 -6.47 7.14 2.91
CA GLY A 8 -6.71 5.96 3.74
C GLY A 8 -5.65 4.86 3.62
N ALA A 9 -4.54 5.11 2.92
CA ALA A 9 -3.41 4.18 2.87
C ALA A 9 -2.76 4.05 4.24
N ARG A 10 -2.36 2.82 4.59
CA ARG A 10 -1.75 2.50 5.89
C ARG A 10 -0.32 2.07 5.70
N ILE A 11 0.61 2.88 6.19
CA ILE A 11 2.02 2.54 6.28
C ILE A 11 2.29 2.10 7.72
N THR A 12 2.79 0.88 7.89
CA THR A 12 3.09 0.32 9.21
C THR A 12 4.57 0.51 9.58
N TYR A 13 4.96 0.04 10.76
CA TYR A 13 6.28 0.30 11.34
C TYR A 13 7.44 -0.18 10.45
N HIS A 14 8.51 0.61 10.38
CA HIS A 14 9.73 0.30 9.61
C HIS A 14 9.52 0.01 8.11
N ALA A 15 8.36 0.34 7.54
CA ALA A 15 8.16 0.24 6.11
C ALA A 15 8.98 1.33 5.37
N THR A 16 9.66 0.92 4.32
CA THR A 16 10.45 1.82 3.45
C THR A 16 9.78 1.92 2.10
N VAL A 17 9.46 3.15 1.67
CA VAL A 17 8.87 3.43 0.35
C VAL A 17 9.90 4.12 -0.52
N LEU A 18 10.32 3.48 -1.62
CA LEU A 18 11.34 4.07 -2.50
C LEU A 18 10.79 5.29 -3.25
N ALA A 19 11.68 6.24 -3.51
CA ALA A 19 11.34 7.50 -4.16
C ALA A 19 10.73 7.27 -5.55
N GLY A 20 9.60 7.93 -5.82
CA GLY A 20 8.92 7.85 -7.11
C GLY A 20 7.99 6.66 -7.28
N THR A 21 7.60 6.01 -6.18
CA THR A 21 6.53 5.02 -6.14
C THR A 21 5.19 5.65 -5.74
N ASN A 22 4.10 5.07 -6.20
CA ASN A 22 2.74 5.44 -5.83
C ASN A 22 2.11 4.36 -4.97
N ILE A 23 1.53 4.76 -3.83
CA ILE A 23 0.72 3.90 -2.97
C ILE A 23 -0.74 4.26 -3.23
N GLY A 24 -1.53 3.30 -3.70
CA GLY A 24 -2.94 3.49 -4.00
C GLY A 24 -3.81 3.73 -2.76
N ASP A 25 -5.03 4.21 -2.99
CA ASP A 25 -5.99 4.49 -1.92
C ASP A 25 -6.33 3.22 -1.13
N HIS A 26 -6.45 3.34 0.18
CA HIS A 26 -6.74 2.24 1.11
C HIS A 26 -5.75 1.06 1.09
N ALA A 27 -4.63 1.17 0.37
CA ALA A 27 -3.56 0.18 0.35
C ALA A 27 -2.91 0.06 1.74
N MET A 28 -2.29 -1.09 2.02
CA MET A 28 -1.62 -1.35 3.28
C MET A 28 -0.21 -1.90 3.04
N ILE A 29 0.78 -1.21 3.59
CA ILE A 29 2.19 -1.65 3.57
C ILE A 29 2.50 -2.23 4.93
N GLY A 30 2.84 -3.51 5.01
CA GLY A 30 3.13 -4.15 6.29
C GLY A 30 4.54 -3.92 6.80
N THR A 31 4.76 -4.38 8.03
CA THR A 31 5.91 -4.01 8.84
C THR A 31 7.21 -4.47 8.20
N GLY A 32 8.20 -3.56 8.12
CA GLY A 32 9.49 -3.86 7.52
C GLY A 32 9.47 -4.08 5.99
N ALA A 33 8.36 -3.80 5.29
CA ALA A 33 8.29 -3.97 3.85
C ALA A 33 9.09 -2.89 3.10
N VAL A 34 9.74 -3.26 2.00
CA VAL A 34 10.48 -2.32 1.12
C VAL A 34 9.76 -2.22 -0.22
N VAL A 35 9.03 -1.13 -0.41
CA VAL A 35 8.22 -0.87 -1.61
C VAL A 35 9.11 -0.37 -2.73
N THR A 36 9.35 -1.24 -3.70
CA THR A 36 10.20 -0.97 -4.88
C THR A 36 9.41 -0.63 -6.14
N LYS A 37 8.09 -0.85 -6.13
CA LYS A 37 7.15 -0.64 -7.25
C LYS A 37 5.85 -0.07 -6.72
N ASP A 38 5.06 0.51 -7.61
CA ASP A 38 3.73 1.03 -7.29
C ASP A 38 2.83 -0.07 -6.71
N VAL A 39 1.98 0.32 -5.76
CA VAL A 39 1.01 -0.56 -5.09
C VAL A 39 -0.39 -0.08 -5.45
N ASP A 40 -1.20 -0.97 -6.03
CA ASP A 40 -2.56 -0.64 -6.45
C ASP A 40 -3.47 -0.33 -5.24
N PRO A 41 -4.57 0.42 -5.44
CA PRO A 41 -5.57 0.66 -4.41
C PRO A 41 -6.09 -0.64 -3.79
N TYR A 42 -6.40 -0.60 -2.50
CA TYR A 42 -6.88 -1.74 -1.71
C TYR A 42 -5.92 -2.95 -1.61
N HIS A 43 -4.69 -2.87 -2.12
CA HIS A 43 -3.73 -3.96 -2.01
C HIS A 43 -2.97 -3.94 -0.69
N ILE A 44 -2.64 -5.13 -0.18
CA ILE A 44 -1.76 -5.32 0.99
C ILE A 44 -0.42 -5.82 0.47
N ALA A 45 0.63 -5.01 0.64
CA ALA A 45 1.99 -5.34 0.21
C ALA A 45 2.91 -5.63 1.41
N LEU A 46 3.66 -6.73 1.32
CA LEU A 46 4.56 -7.23 2.38
C LEU A 46 5.90 -7.68 1.81
N GLY A 47 6.95 -7.65 2.64
CA GLY A 47 8.26 -8.23 2.35
C GLY A 47 9.28 -7.29 1.73
N ILE A 48 10.46 -7.85 1.42
CA ILE A 48 11.60 -7.15 0.84
C ILE A 48 12.11 -7.98 -0.35
N PRO A 49 11.82 -7.61 -1.62
CA PRO A 49 10.99 -6.49 -2.06
C PRO A 49 9.49 -6.72 -1.77
N ALA A 50 8.75 -5.64 -1.51
CA ALA A 50 7.33 -5.71 -1.20
C ALA A 50 6.52 -6.26 -2.38
N LYS A 51 5.70 -7.28 -2.11
CA LYS A 51 4.78 -7.89 -3.08
C LYS A 51 3.36 -7.87 -2.53
N THR A 52 2.39 -7.72 -3.42
CA THR A 52 0.97 -7.85 -3.08
C THR A 52 0.70 -9.28 -2.60
N VAL A 53 0.24 -9.43 -1.36
CA VAL A 53 -0.13 -10.73 -0.77
C VAL A 53 -1.63 -10.92 -0.69
N LYS A 54 -2.39 -9.82 -0.60
CA LYS A 54 -3.84 -9.84 -0.40
C LYS A 54 -4.45 -8.58 -0.95
N VAL A 55 -5.67 -8.69 -1.48
CA VAL A 55 -6.49 -7.56 -1.91
C VAL A 55 -7.61 -7.39 -0.88
N LYS A 56 -7.75 -6.19 -0.32
CA LYS A 56 -8.93 -5.82 0.47
C LYS A 56 -10.09 -5.67 -0.49
N MET A 57 -11.24 -6.24 -0.16
CA MET A 57 -12.45 -5.90 -0.90
C MET A 57 -12.76 -4.41 -0.66
N PRO A 58 -13.10 -3.63 -1.70
CA PRO A 58 -13.61 -2.30 -1.50
C PRO A 58 -14.91 -2.40 -0.71
N VAL A 59 -14.94 -1.81 0.48
CA VAL A 59 -16.19 -1.65 1.22
C VAL A 59 -17.02 -0.64 0.44
N VAL A 60 -18.07 -1.10 -0.24
CA VAL A 60 -19.05 -0.23 -0.88
C VAL A 60 -19.77 0.55 0.23
N PRO A 61 -19.68 1.90 0.27
CA PRO A 61 -20.45 2.68 1.24
C PRO A 61 -21.93 2.57 0.85
N GLY A 62 -22.69 1.74 1.58
CA GLY A 62 -24.11 1.49 1.27
C GLY A 62 -24.66 0.13 1.76
N THR A 63 -23.80 -0.76 2.26
CA THR A 63 -24.23 -2.01 2.89
C THR A 63 -23.84 -1.99 4.37
N GLN A 64 -24.62 -1.26 5.17
CA GLN A 64 -24.84 -1.62 6.57
C GLN A 64 -26.13 -2.42 6.63
#